data_AF-A0A1E1WUM4-F1
#
_entry.id   AF-A0A1E1WUM4-F1
#
_cell.length_a   1.000
_cell.length_b   1.000
_cell.length_c   1.000
_cell.angle_alpha   90.00
_cell.angle_beta   90.00
_cell.angle_gamma   90.00
#
_symmetry.space_group_name_H-M   'P 1'
#
loop_
_entity.id
_entity.type
_entity.pdbx_description
1 polymer ?
#
loop_
_entity_poly.entity_id
_entity_poly.type
_entity_poly.pdbx_seq_one_letter_code
_entity_poly.pdbx_strand_id
1 'polypeptide(L)'
;MQQAMQGKGKYDLSKWKYSELRDTINTSCDIELLEACRHEFHRRLKVYHAWKAKNARKTTMADQERAPQSIMDAAKTPRLPQKGEILGARHRYFRIPFVRPAAGADAADRRGWWYAHFDGQYVARQMELHPDKTPVLLQAGVDDMQMCELSLEETGLTRKRGAEILEHEFEREWARNGGAPYTPPDLRKR
;
A
#
# COMPACT_ATOMS: atom_id res chain seq x y z
N MET A 1 -13.72 -28.52 -0.15
CA MET A 1 -14.26 -27.39 -0.93
C MET A 1 -14.83 -26.38 0.05
N GLN A 2 -14.07 -25.35 0.42
CA GLN A 2 -14.54 -24.30 1.33
C GLN A 2 -14.37 -22.98 0.58
N GLN A 3 -15.45 -22.55 -0.10
CA GLN A 3 -15.51 -21.20 -0.65
C GLN A 3 -15.70 -20.24 0.53
N ALA A 4 -14.73 -19.37 0.72
CA ALA A 4 -14.77 -18.30 1.70
C ALA A 4 -15.91 -17.33 1.34
N MET A 5 -16.91 -17.24 2.21
CA MET A 5 -17.83 -16.10 2.27
C MET A 5 -17.02 -14.88 2.72
N GLN A 6 -16.40 -14.18 1.77
CA GLN A 6 -15.98 -12.80 1.96
C GLN A 6 -17.18 -11.92 1.59
N GLY A 7 -17.55 -11.04 2.52
CA GLY A 7 -18.84 -10.36 2.58
C GLY A 7 -19.31 -9.82 1.24
N LYS A 8 -20.57 -10.13 0.91
CA LYS A 8 -21.32 -9.42 -0.13
C LYS A 8 -21.45 -7.96 0.31
N GLY A 9 -20.49 -7.13 -0.08
CA GLY A 9 -20.72 -5.70 -0.16
C GLY A 9 -21.91 -5.44 -1.09
N LYS A 10 -22.56 -4.30 -0.91
CA LYS A 10 -23.70 -3.85 -1.74
C LYS A 10 -23.44 -3.94 -3.25
N TYR A 11 -22.16 -3.89 -3.66
CA TYR A 11 -21.70 -3.99 -5.03
C TYR A 11 -20.84 -5.26 -5.24
N ASP A 12 -21.25 -6.12 -6.19
CA ASP A 12 -20.41 -7.21 -6.71
C ASP A 12 -19.72 -6.76 -8.01
N LEU A 13 -18.43 -6.49 -7.92
CA LEU A 13 -17.60 -5.99 -9.02
C LEU A 13 -16.70 -7.08 -9.64
N SER A 14 -16.88 -8.34 -9.25
CA SER A 14 -16.00 -9.45 -9.67
C SER A 14 -15.93 -9.65 -11.18
N LYS A 15 -16.99 -9.27 -11.91
CA LYS A 15 -17.09 -9.39 -13.37
C LYS A 15 -16.72 -8.12 -14.14
N TRP A 16 -16.46 -7.01 -13.43
CA TRP A 16 -16.18 -5.73 -14.07
C TRP A 16 -14.81 -5.73 -14.74
N LYS A 17 -14.67 -5.04 -15.87
CA LYS A 17 -13.38 -4.84 -16.55
C LYS A 17 -12.59 -3.74 -15.88
N TYR A 18 -11.27 -3.74 -16.10
CA TYR A 18 -10.40 -2.67 -15.61
C TYR A 18 -10.85 -1.28 -16.11
N SER A 19 -11.30 -1.19 -17.37
CA SER A 19 -11.86 0.04 -17.93
C SER A 19 -13.09 0.53 -17.19
N GLU A 20 -13.98 -0.37 -16.77
CA GLU A 20 -15.22 -0.04 -16.05
C GLU A 20 -14.92 0.42 -14.61
N LEU A 21 -14.00 -0.28 -13.94
CA LEU A 21 -13.51 0.13 -12.61
C LEU A 21 -12.84 1.50 -12.67
N ARG A 22 -11.93 1.71 -13.64
CA ARG A 22 -11.21 2.97 -13.82
C ARG A 22 -12.17 4.11 -14.15
N ASP A 23 -13.10 3.90 -15.08
CA ASP A 23 -14.07 4.93 -15.49
C ASP A 23 -14.97 5.32 -14.31
N THR A 24 -15.50 4.34 -13.58
CA THR A 24 -16.35 4.59 -12.41
C THR A 24 -15.59 5.30 -11.29
N ILE A 25 -14.33 4.93 -11.05
CA ILE A 25 -13.47 5.64 -10.07
C ILE A 25 -13.29 7.12 -10.45
N ASN A 26 -13.27 7.43 -11.74
CA ASN A 26 -13.01 8.79 -12.22
C ASN A 26 -14.28 9.63 -12.44
N THR A 27 -15.46 9.01 -12.58
CA THR A 27 -16.70 9.69 -12.96
C THR A 27 -17.80 9.63 -11.90
N SER A 28 -17.78 8.64 -11.01
CA SER A 28 -18.79 8.49 -9.97
C SER A 28 -18.52 9.40 -8.76
N CYS A 29 -19.60 9.80 -8.07
CA CYS A 29 -19.53 10.46 -6.76
C CYS A 29 -20.14 9.60 -5.64
N ASP A 30 -20.57 8.37 -5.94
CA ASP A 30 -21.04 7.43 -4.92
C ASP A 30 -19.87 6.88 -4.12
N ILE A 31 -19.73 7.36 -2.88
CA ILE A 31 -18.64 7.04 -1.97
C ILE A 31 -18.53 5.52 -1.75
N GLU A 32 -19.66 4.81 -1.58
CA GLU A 32 -19.66 3.36 -1.33
C GLU A 32 -19.24 2.58 -2.58
N LEU A 33 -19.68 3.03 -3.77
CA LEU A 33 -19.29 2.43 -5.04
C LEU A 33 -17.80 2.65 -5.34
N LEU A 34 -17.28 3.86 -5.08
CA LEU A 34 -15.87 4.19 -5.23
C LEU A 34 -15.00 3.33 -4.32
N GLU A 35 -15.42 3.15 -3.06
CA GLU A 35 -14.73 2.26 -2.12
C GLU A 35 -14.74 0.80 -2.59
N ALA A 36 -15.90 0.30 -3.07
CA ALA A 36 -15.98 -1.03 -3.65
C ALA A 36 -15.05 -1.19 -4.87
N CYS A 37 -14.97 -0.18 -5.74
CA CYS A 37 -14.08 -0.20 -6.90
C CYS A 37 -12.60 -0.24 -6.49
N ARG A 38 -12.20 0.55 -5.47
CA ARG A 38 -10.85 0.52 -4.90
C ARG A 38 -10.54 -0.86 -4.30
N HIS A 39 -11.45 -1.43 -3.52
CA HIS A 39 -11.29 -2.77 -2.94
C HIS A 39 -11.06 -3.84 -4.02
N GLU A 40 -11.87 -3.85 -5.08
CA GLU A 40 -11.72 -4.83 -6.17
C GLU A 40 -10.43 -4.62 -6.96
N PHE A 41 -10.00 -3.37 -7.19
CA PHE A 41 -8.70 -3.07 -7.80
C PHE A 41 -7.54 -3.67 -7.00
N HIS A 42 -7.47 -3.40 -5.70
CA HIS A 42 -6.41 -3.94 -4.84
C HIS A 42 -6.48 -5.45 -4.69
N ARG A 43 -7.67 -6.05 -4.67
CA ARG A 43 -7.85 -7.51 -4.69
C ARG A 43 -7.21 -8.12 -5.95
N ARG A 44 -7.45 -7.54 -7.12
CA ARG A 44 -6.85 -8.00 -8.39
C ARG A 44 -5.35 -7.77 -8.43
N LEU A 45 -4.89 -6.61 -7.95
CA LEU A 45 -3.46 -6.27 -7.88
C LEU A 45 -2.70 -7.29 -7.01
N LYS A 46 -3.28 -7.69 -5.87
CA LYS A 46 -2.73 -8.74 -4.99
C LYS A 46 -2.63 -10.10 -5.67
N VAL A 47 -3.68 -10.52 -6.39
CA VAL A 47 -3.65 -11.79 -7.15
C VAL A 47 -2.58 -11.73 -8.23
N TYR A 48 -2.51 -10.61 -8.97
CA TYR A 48 -1.49 -10.38 -9.99
C TYR A 48 -0.07 -10.44 -9.41
N HIS A 49 0.19 -9.79 -8.27
CA HIS A 49 1.49 -9.84 -7.61
C HIS A 49 1.84 -11.24 -7.12
N ALA A 50 0.91 -11.95 -6.49
CA ALA A 50 1.12 -13.32 -6.06
C ALA A 50 1.41 -14.25 -7.24
N TRP A 51 0.70 -14.08 -8.36
CA TRP A 51 0.98 -14.81 -9.60
C TRP A 51 2.36 -14.43 -10.17
N LYS A 52 2.69 -13.14 -10.23
CA LYS A 52 3.99 -12.65 -10.74
C LYS A 52 5.15 -13.19 -9.92
N ALA A 53 5.05 -13.21 -8.59
CA ALA A 53 6.06 -13.78 -7.69
C ALA A 53 6.27 -15.29 -7.92
N LYS A 54 5.18 -16.05 -8.13
CA LYS A 54 5.25 -17.49 -8.42
C LYS A 54 5.82 -17.82 -9.80
N ASN A 55 5.68 -16.91 -10.77
CA ASN A 55 6.08 -17.13 -12.16
C ASN A 55 7.35 -16.36 -12.57
N ALA A 56 7.94 -15.59 -11.64
CA ALA A 56 9.18 -14.89 -11.88
C ALA A 56 10.32 -15.91 -12.09
N ARG A 57 10.78 -16.05 -13.34
CA ARG A 57 12.12 -16.61 -13.60
C ARG A 57 13.14 -15.63 -13.03
N LYS A 58 14.21 -16.13 -12.39
CA LYS A 58 15.32 -15.36 -11.74
C LYS A 58 15.63 -14.06 -12.50
N THR A 59 14.94 -12.99 -12.15
CA THR A 59 15.12 -11.65 -12.70
C THR A 59 15.41 -10.76 -11.50
N THR A 60 16.43 -9.93 -11.61
CA THR A 60 16.93 -9.03 -10.56
C THR A 60 15.90 -8.01 -10.05
N MET A 61 14.77 -7.87 -10.74
CA MET A 61 13.63 -7.03 -10.36
C MET A 61 12.64 -7.74 -9.41
N ALA A 62 12.79 -9.06 -9.19
CA ALA A 62 11.92 -9.84 -8.30
C ALA A 62 12.19 -9.58 -6.81
N ASP A 63 13.34 -8.98 -6.46
CA ASP A 63 13.82 -8.77 -5.09
C ASP A 63 13.62 -7.34 -4.54
N GLN A 64 12.90 -6.47 -5.25
CA GLN A 64 12.45 -5.22 -4.64
C GLN A 64 11.16 -5.49 -3.86
N GLU A 65 11.34 -5.86 -2.59
CA GLU A 65 10.24 -5.93 -1.62
C GLU A 65 9.49 -4.59 -1.60
N ARG A 66 8.22 -4.60 -2.02
CA ARG A 66 7.37 -3.39 -2.12
C ARG A 66 6.92 -2.83 -0.77
N ALA A 67 7.13 -3.60 0.29
CA ALA A 67 6.97 -3.20 1.67
C ALA A 67 7.97 -4.01 2.51
N PRO A 68 8.44 -3.47 3.65
CA PRO A 68 9.35 -4.19 4.54
C PRO A 68 8.85 -5.59 4.89
N GLN A 69 9.76 -6.55 5.00
CA GLN A 69 9.47 -7.93 5.40
C GLN A 69 8.57 -8.03 6.64
N SER A 70 8.76 -7.16 7.64
CA SER A 70 7.91 -7.14 8.85
C SER A 70 6.43 -6.84 8.57
N ILE A 71 6.11 -6.09 7.52
CA ILE A 71 4.74 -5.83 7.05
C ILE A 71 4.20 -7.05 6.29
N MET A 72 5.03 -7.62 5.40
CA MET A 72 4.66 -8.79 4.61
C MET A 72 4.38 -10.03 5.47
N ASP A 73 5.18 -10.24 6.52
CA ASP A 73 4.98 -11.35 7.45
C ASP A 73 3.77 -11.15 8.35
N ALA A 74 3.51 -9.90 8.75
CA ALA A 74 2.28 -9.57 9.46
C ALA A 74 1.05 -9.96 8.62
N ALA A 75 1.06 -9.76 7.31
CA ALA A 75 -0.06 -10.09 6.44
C ALA A 75 -0.31 -11.60 6.25
N LYS A 76 0.69 -12.46 6.49
CA LYS A 76 0.55 -13.93 6.37
C LYS A 76 -0.22 -14.56 7.54
N THR A 77 -0.29 -13.88 8.69
CA THR A 77 -1.04 -14.39 9.84
C THR A 77 -2.55 -14.28 9.60
N PRO A 78 -3.34 -15.38 9.70
CA PRO A 78 -4.80 -15.32 9.56
C PRO A 78 -5.39 -14.38 10.61
N ARG A 79 -6.17 -13.39 10.18
CA ARG A 79 -6.79 -12.40 11.07
C ARG A 79 -8.31 -12.52 11.03
N LEU A 80 -8.94 -12.38 12.20
CA LEU A 80 -10.38 -12.16 12.30
C LEU A 80 -10.68 -10.77 11.74
N PRO A 81 -11.67 -10.61 10.85
CA PRO A 81 -12.06 -9.31 10.35
C PRO A 81 -12.56 -8.48 11.53
N GLN A 82 -11.85 -7.42 11.90
CA GLN A 82 -12.44 -6.45 12.81
C GLN A 82 -13.36 -5.58 11.98
N LYS A 83 -14.66 -5.81 12.11
CA LYS A 83 -15.72 -4.89 11.68
C LYS A 83 -15.70 -3.65 12.57
N GLY A 84 -14.58 -2.92 12.56
CA GLY A 84 -14.55 -1.55 13.00
C GLY A 84 -14.69 -0.72 11.74
N GLU A 85 -15.82 -0.02 11.61
CA GLU A 85 -15.86 1.14 10.71
C GLU A 85 -14.61 1.97 11.01
N ILE A 86 -13.91 2.38 9.97
CA ILE A 86 -12.80 3.32 10.08
C ILE A 86 -13.44 4.66 10.43
N LEU A 87 -13.87 4.82 11.67
CA LEU A 87 -14.20 6.09 12.31
C LEU A 87 -12.92 6.88 12.63
N GLY A 88 -11.80 6.52 11.98
CA GLY A 88 -10.49 7.15 12.11
C GLY A 88 -10.23 8.15 10.99
N ALA A 89 -9.21 8.98 11.20
CA ALA A 89 -8.74 9.92 10.19
C ALA A 89 -8.53 9.21 8.84
N ARG A 90 -9.12 9.77 7.78
CA ARG A 90 -8.99 9.29 6.40
C ARG A 90 -7.53 9.19 5.97
N HIS A 91 -6.70 10.13 6.42
CA HIS A 91 -5.27 10.16 6.14
C HIS A 91 -4.49 9.64 7.35
N ARG A 92 -3.65 8.61 7.13
CA ARG A 92 -2.79 8.05 8.17
C ARG A 92 -1.38 7.85 7.65
N TYR A 93 -0.39 8.11 8.49
CA TYR A 93 1.01 8.17 8.10
C TYR A 93 1.84 7.23 8.97
N PHE A 94 2.70 6.44 8.35
CA PHE A 94 3.52 5.46 9.05
C PHE A 94 4.98 5.50 8.57
N ARG A 95 5.91 5.17 9.47
CA ARG A 95 7.30 4.86 9.15
C ARG A 95 7.73 3.55 9.78
N ILE A 96 8.53 2.77 9.05
CA ILE A 96 9.06 1.48 9.49
C ILE A 96 10.54 1.39 9.09
N PRO A 97 11.45 1.12 10.03
CA PRO A 97 12.82 0.81 9.67
C PRO A 97 12.92 -0.61 9.08
N PHE A 98 13.83 -0.82 8.14
CA PHE A 98 14.17 -2.14 7.61
C PHE A 98 15.70 -2.30 7.46
N VAL A 99 16.15 -3.55 7.47
CA VAL A 99 17.56 -3.93 7.28
C VAL A 99 17.61 -4.83 6.04
N ARG A 100 18.51 -4.54 5.09
CA ARG A 100 18.69 -5.41 3.92
C ARG A 100 19.60 -6.59 4.28
N PRO A 101 19.27 -7.84 3.90
CA PRO A 101 20.05 -9.04 4.27
C PRO A 101 21.52 -9.05 3.83
N ALA A 102 21.92 -8.19 2.89
CA ALA A 102 23.31 -8.07 2.42
C ALA A 102 24.22 -7.28 3.38
N ALA A 103 23.67 -6.67 4.43
CA ALA A 103 24.45 -5.97 5.44
C ALA A 103 24.90 -6.98 6.52
N GLY A 104 26.21 -7.21 6.65
CA GLY A 104 26.80 -7.97 7.75
C GLY A 104 26.52 -7.34 9.13
N ALA A 105 27.12 -7.91 10.18
CA ALA A 105 26.78 -7.70 11.59
C ALA A 105 26.74 -6.23 12.13
N ASP A 106 27.24 -5.23 11.40
CA ASP A 106 27.11 -3.79 11.74
C ASP A 106 25.82 -3.16 11.17
N ALA A 107 24.67 -3.76 11.51
CA ALA A 107 23.37 -3.49 10.87
C ALA A 107 22.67 -2.18 11.31
N ALA A 108 23.11 -1.53 12.40
CA ALA A 108 22.38 -0.39 12.98
C ALA A 108 22.48 0.90 12.15
N ASP A 109 23.66 1.20 11.60
CA ASP A 109 23.93 2.42 10.84
C ASP A 109 23.51 2.34 9.36
N ARG A 110 23.16 1.15 8.87
CA ARG A 110 22.69 0.93 7.49
C ARG A 110 21.19 0.64 7.38
N ARG A 111 20.41 0.98 8.41
CA ARG A 111 18.95 0.82 8.37
C ARG A 111 18.33 1.77 7.34
N GLY A 112 17.52 1.22 6.45
CA GLY A 112 16.64 1.99 5.58
C GLY A 112 15.34 2.35 6.28
N TRP A 113 14.61 3.32 5.74
CA TRP A 113 13.30 3.74 6.22
C TRP A 113 12.27 3.59 5.13
N TRP A 114 11.14 2.99 5.49
CA TRP A 114 9.96 2.90 4.63
C TRP A 114 8.86 3.76 5.23
N TYR A 115 8.28 4.63 4.42
CA TYR A 115 7.20 5.53 4.78
C TYR A 115 5.97 5.24 3.93
N ALA A 116 4.80 5.32 4.53
CA ALA A 116 3.54 5.19 3.82
C ALA A 116 2.49 6.17 4.33
N HIS A 117 1.85 6.83 3.38
CA HIS A 117 0.64 7.62 3.56
C HIS A 117 -0.54 6.81 3.02
N PHE A 118 -1.47 6.45 3.90
CA PHE A 118 -2.73 5.79 3.57
C PHE A 118 -3.83 6.84 3.38
N ASP A 119 -4.60 6.70 2.28
CA ASP A 119 -5.88 7.37 2.06
C ASP A 119 -7.00 6.32 2.20
N GLY A 120 -7.63 6.27 3.37
CA GLY A 120 -8.53 5.19 3.77
C GLY A 120 -7.75 3.90 4.05
N GLN A 121 -8.14 2.81 3.38
CA GLN A 121 -7.52 1.49 3.57
C GLN A 121 -6.24 1.27 2.77
N TYR A 122 -5.93 2.12 1.80
CA TYR A 122 -4.87 1.84 0.83
C TYR A 122 -3.82 2.93 0.74
N VAL A 123 -2.62 2.55 0.33
CA VAL A 123 -1.48 3.46 0.23
C VAL A 123 -1.70 4.43 -0.92
N ALA A 124 -1.62 5.72 -0.63
CA ALA A 124 -1.71 6.80 -1.60
C ALA A 124 -0.33 7.33 -2.02
N ARG A 125 0.64 7.37 -1.09
CA ARG A 125 2.05 7.69 -1.35
C ARG A 125 2.95 6.77 -0.54
N GLN A 126 4.03 6.32 -1.14
CA GLN A 126 5.05 5.47 -0.51
C GLN A 126 6.43 6.05 -0.77
N MET A 127 7.29 6.02 0.25
CA MET A 127 8.67 6.49 0.12
C MET A 127 9.63 5.51 0.80
N GLU A 128 10.73 5.20 0.12
CA GLU A 128 11.82 4.40 0.67
C GLU A 128 13.12 5.18 0.66
N LEU A 129 13.70 5.34 1.84
CA LEU A 129 14.98 5.97 2.03
C LEU A 129 16.01 4.89 2.36
N HIS A 130 17.01 4.76 1.51
CA HIS A 130 18.13 3.85 1.70
C HIS A 130 19.40 4.70 1.91
N PRO A 131 20.31 4.33 2.83
CA PRO A 131 21.54 5.11 3.08
C PRO A 131 22.41 5.31 1.83
N ASP A 132 22.47 4.30 0.96
CA ASP A 132 23.38 4.25 -0.18
C ASP A 132 22.65 4.32 -1.54
N LYS A 133 21.36 4.68 -1.58
CA LYS A 133 20.60 4.77 -2.83
C LYS A 133 19.76 6.02 -2.89
N THR A 134 19.44 6.43 -4.11
CA THR A 134 18.47 7.50 -4.35
C THR A 134 17.13 7.16 -3.70
N PRO A 135 16.47 8.13 -3.04
CA PRO A 135 15.12 7.96 -2.51
C PRO A 135 14.17 7.41 -3.56
N VAL A 136 13.35 6.45 -3.18
CA VAL A 136 12.28 5.91 -4.02
C VAL A 136 10.99 6.58 -3.59
N LEU A 137 10.32 7.28 -4.50
CA LEU A 137 9.06 7.99 -4.25
C LEU A 137 8.01 7.44 -5.20
N LEU A 138 6.92 6.91 -4.65
CA LEU A 138 5.87 6.22 -5.39
C LEU A 138 4.50 6.82 -5.07
N GLN A 139 3.67 7.00 -6.09
CA GLN A 139 2.34 7.58 -5.98
C GLN A 139 1.28 6.66 -6.59
N ALA A 140 0.16 6.50 -5.88
CA ALA A 140 -0.95 5.68 -6.36
C ALA A 140 -1.49 6.20 -7.69
N GLY A 141 -1.88 5.31 -8.59
CA GLY A 141 -2.33 5.61 -9.95
C GLY A 141 -1.21 5.74 -10.99
N VAL A 142 0.05 5.94 -10.54
CA VAL A 142 1.23 5.98 -11.42
C VAL A 142 2.10 4.75 -11.16
N ASP A 143 2.40 4.50 -9.89
CA ASP A 143 3.40 3.52 -9.44
C ASP A 143 2.77 2.28 -8.78
N ASP A 144 1.48 2.01 -9.02
CA ASP A 144 0.72 0.96 -8.33
C ASP A 144 1.41 -0.41 -8.35
N MET A 145 2.11 -0.74 -9.44
CA MET A 145 2.85 -2.00 -9.58
C MET A 145 4.07 -2.12 -8.66
N GLN A 146 4.59 -1.02 -8.14
CA GLN A 146 5.77 -0.95 -7.27
C GLN A 146 5.39 -0.65 -5.81
N MET A 147 4.13 -0.27 -5.56
CA MET A 147 3.64 0.05 -4.22
C MET A 147 3.15 -1.17 -3.45
N CYS A 148 3.02 -0.99 -2.13
CA CYS A 148 2.35 -1.94 -1.25
C CYS A 148 0.87 -2.10 -1.64
N GLU A 149 0.44 -3.35 -1.83
CA GLU A 149 -0.92 -3.72 -2.23
C GLU A 149 -1.80 -4.18 -1.07
N LEU A 150 -1.24 -4.21 0.14
CA LEU A 150 -1.94 -4.61 1.35
C LEU A 150 -2.79 -3.46 1.89
N SER A 151 -3.96 -3.79 2.44
CA SER A 151 -4.76 -2.80 3.16
C SER A 151 -4.12 -2.44 4.50
N LEU A 152 -4.50 -1.30 5.07
CA LEU A 152 -4.03 -0.84 6.37
C LEU A 152 -4.26 -1.91 7.46
N GLU A 153 -5.41 -2.57 7.45
CA GLU A 153 -5.69 -3.66 8.38
C GLU A 153 -4.74 -4.86 8.18
N GLU A 154 -4.50 -5.26 6.93
CA GLU A 154 -3.62 -6.38 6.60
C GLU A 154 -2.16 -6.13 7.01
N THR A 155 -1.67 -4.90 6.82
CA THR A 155 -0.31 -4.50 7.18
C THR A 155 -0.02 -4.58 8.68
N GLY A 156 -1.06 -4.49 9.53
CA GLY A 156 -0.91 -4.49 11.00
C GLY A 156 -0.21 -3.25 11.56
N LEU A 157 0.05 -2.21 10.75
CA LEU A 157 0.79 -1.01 11.15
C LEU A 157 0.16 -0.28 12.33
N THR A 158 -1.17 -0.28 12.39
CA THR A 158 -1.95 0.37 13.45
C THR A 158 -1.71 -0.22 14.85
N ARG A 159 -1.17 -1.44 14.93
CA ARG A 159 -0.85 -2.12 16.20
C ARG A 159 0.63 -2.06 16.54
N LYS A 160 1.48 -1.62 15.61
CA LYS A 160 2.93 -1.54 15.80
C LYS A 160 3.27 -0.22 16.48
N ARG A 161 3.65 -0.31 17.76
CA ARG A 161 4.00 0.87 18.56
C ARG A 161 5.13 1.66 17.90
N GLY A 162 4.94 2.97 17.76
CA GLY A 162 5.92 3.89 17.16
C GLY A 162 6.00 3.86 15.63
N ALA A 163 5.12 3.09 14.95
CA ALA A 163 5.03 3.10 13.50
C ALA A 163 4.28 4.33 12.97
N GLU A 164 3.18 4.72 13.61
CA GLU A 164 2.37 5.86 13.20
C GLU A 164 3.10 7.18 13.52
N ILE A 165 3.13 8.07 12.53
CA ILE A 165 3.76 9.39 12.59
C ILE A 165 2.74 10.47 12.23
N LEU A 166 3.10 11.72 12.48
CA LEU A 166 2.26 12.86 12.12
C LEU A 166 2.41 13.23 10.64
N GLU A 167 1.37 13.82 10.07
CA GLU A 167 1.35 14.31 8.68
C GLU A 167 2.56 15.19 8.37
N HIS A 168 2.85 16.17 9.23
CA HIS A 168 3.96 17.09 9.01
C HIS A 168 5.34 16.42 9.04
N GLU A 169 5.48 15.28 9.73
CA GLU A 169 6.71 14.49 9.72
C GLU A 169 6.89 13.79 8.38
N PHE A 170 5.80 13.21 7.85
CA PHE A 170 5.78 12.61 6.52
C PHE A 170 6.05 13.65 5.43
N GLU A 171 5.31 14.77 5.42
CA GLU A 171 5.44 15.82 4.41
C GLU A 171 6.83 16.45 4.41
N ARG A 172 7.46 16.61 5.58
CA ARG A 172 8.83 17.10 5.69
C ARG A 172 9.81 16.20 4.96
N GLU A 173 9.76 14.89 5.22
CA GLU A 173 10.66 13.94 4.55
C GLU A 173 10.31 13.79 3.07
N TRP A 174 9.02 13.78 2.72
CA TRP A 174 8.55 13.69 1.35
C TRP A 174 9.06 14.88 0.50
N ALA A 175 8.86 16.11 0.97
CA ALA A 175 9.32 17.31 0.28
C ALA A 175 10.86 17.40 0.23
N ARG A 176 11.55 17.03 1.33
CA ARG A 176 13.03 17.01 1.37
C ARG A 176 13.64 16.11 0.29
N ASN A 177 12.97 15.01 -0.03
CA ASN A 177 13.44 14.06 -1.03
C ASN A 177 12.90 14.33 -2.44
N GLY A 178 12.20 15.45 -2.67
CA GLY A 178 11.71 15.87 -3.98
C GLY A 178 10.31 15.36 -4.35
N GLY A 179 9.53 14.90 -3.38
CA GLY A 179 8.17 14.42 -3.61
C GLY A 179 7.17 15.53 -3.92
N ALA A 180 6.29 15.30 -4.89
CA ALA A 180 5.22 16.24 -5.26
C ALA A 180 4.07 16.23 -4.23
N PRO A 181 3.39 17.37 -3.98
CA PRO A 181 2.28 17.42 -3.03
C PRO A 181 1.21 16.38 -3.31
N TYR A 182 0.55 15.88 -2.25
CA TYR A 182 -0.56 14.96 -2.41
C TYR A 182 -1.65 15.57 -3.26
N THR A 183 -1.99 14.88 -4.36
CA THR A 183 -3.17 15.20 -5.16
C THR A 183 -4.22 14.13 -4.91
N PRO A 184 -5.36 14.48 -4.29
CA PRO A 184 -6.50 13.59 -4.16
C PRO A 184 -6.88 12.99 -5.53
N PRO A 185 -7.30 11.72 -5.61
CA PRO A 185 -7.64 11.08 -6.88
C PRO A 185 -8.56 11.92 -7.77
N ASP A 186 -9.56 12.56 -7.18
CA ASP A 186 -10.58 13.37 -7.86
C ASP A 186 -10.02 14.65 -8.50
N LEU A 187 -8.83 15.11 -8.06
CA LEU A 187 -8.16 16.32 -8.55
C LEU A 187 -6.96 16.02 -9.46
N ARG A 188 -6.63 14.75 -9.70
CA ARG A 188 -5.52 14.38 -10.58
C ARG A 188 -5.87 14.75 -12.02
N LYS A 189 -5.01 15.55 -12.66
CA LYS A 189 -5.19 15.93 -14.07
C LYS A 189 -5.21 14.66 -14.93
N ARG A 190 -6.22 14.59 -15.79
CA ARG A 190 -6.52 13.47 -16.68
C ARG A 190 -5.42 13.22 -17.70
#